data_AF-A0A9W6NL95-F1
#
_entry.id   AF-A0A9W6NL95-F1
#
_cell.length_a   1.000
_cell.length_b   1.000
_cell.length_c   1.000
_cell.angle_alpha   90.00
_cell.angle_beta   90.00
_cell.angle_gamma   90.00
#
_symmetry.space_group_name_H-M   'P 1'
#
loop_
_entity.id
_entity.type
_entity.pdbx_description
1 polymer ?
#
loop_
_entity_poly.entity_id
_entity_poly.type
_entity_poly.pdbx_seq_one_letter_code
_entity_poly.pdbx_strand_id
1 'polypeptide(L)'
;MGRIVLAAALVLTVSTACGPVRAPAAPAAATCASGPAPSAGSPQRPAAVTDAAKAFLGTLDTDQQAAAGGGLRLESLSNVQRAAALGVLKAGLSDESYQQVLDATGTALGAYRIRLSGTPAAAGPWSVRFDGPGLALDLTVADAAVSVSPAALDGSGTAPACGG
;
A
#
# COMPACT_ATOMS: atom_id res chain seq x y z
N MET A 1 28.98 51.71 -8.83
CA MET A 1 29.08 52.61 -7.66
C MET A 1 27.75 52.51 -6.90
N GLY A 2 27.79 52.20 -5.60
CA GLY A 2 26.60 52.14 -4.74
C GLY A 2 26.56 50.91 -3.81
N ARG A 3 27.34 50.94 -2.72
CA ARG A 3 27.12 50.14 -1.51
C ARG A 3 26.23 50.96 -0.55
N ILE A 4 25.64 50.29 0.46
CA ILE A 4 25.19 50.74 1.82
C ILE A 4 23.86 50.01 2.13
N VAL A 5 23.82 48.93 2.93
CA VAL A 5 23.91 48.79 4.41
C VAL A 5 22.66 49.34 5.12
N LEU A 6 21.89 48.49 5.83
CA LEU A 6 21.64 48.61 7.28
C LEU A 6 20.77 47.46 7.84
N ALA A 7 21.22 46.92 8.97
CA ALA A 7 20.49 46.05 9.88
C ALA A 7 19.65 46.88 10.88
N ALA A 8 18.56 46.32 11.41
CA ALA A 8 17.99 46.77 12.67
C ALA A 8 17.19 45.64 13.35
N ALA A 9 17.68 45.24 14.52
CA ALA A 9 16.98 44.41 15.49
C ALA A 9 15.94 45.24 16.26
N LEU A 10 14.84 44.61 16.68
CA LEU A 10 13.99 45.14 17.76
C LEU A 10 13.62 44.01 18.73
N VAL A 11 13.72 44.35 20.00
CA VAL A 11 13.75 43.49 21.20
C VAL A 11 12.53 43.84 22.08
N LEU A 12 12.18 42.92 23.00
CA LEU A 12 11.36 43.06 24.22
C LEU A 12 9.82 43.06 24.01
N THR A 13 8.97 42.52 24.90
CA THR A 13 9.04 42.53 26.38
C THR A 13 8.13 41.44 27.01
N VAL A 14 8.51 41.03 28.22
CA VAL A 14 7.81 40.20 29.23
C VAL A 14 6.42 40.72 29.63
N SER A 15 5.51 39.81 30.02
CA SER A 15 4.50 40.08 31.07
C SER A 15 4.04 38.79 31.78
N THR A 16 4.24 38.76 33.09
CA THR A 16 3.75 37.76 34.05
C THR A 16 2.58 38.38 34.81
N ALA A 17 1.43 37.70 34.90
CA ALA A 17 0.36 38.05 35.85
C ALA A 17 -0.50 36.82 36.22
N CYS A 18 -1.04 36.87 37.43
CA CYS A 18 -1.50 35.77 38.28
C CYS A 18 -3.02 35.81 38.51
N GLY A 19 -3.70 34.64 38.49
CA GLY A 19 -4.99 34.34 39.19
C GLY A 19 -6.32 34.87 38.62
N PRO A 20 -7.49 34.53 39.23
CA PRO A 20 -8.18 33.23 39.09
C PRO A 20 -9.69 33.33 38.68
N VAL A 21 -10.30 32.16 38.45
CA VAL A 21 -11.73 31.76 38.69
C VAL A 21 -12.86 32.03 37.64
N ARG A 22 -13.44 30.89 37.21
CA ARG A 22 -14.82 30.54 36.75
C ARG A 22 -15.30 30.80 35.30
N ALA A 23 -15.57 29.66 34.64
CA ALA A 23 -16.24 29.42 33.35
C ALA A 23 -17.69 29.98 33.29
N PRO A 24 -18.32 30.23 32.11
CA PRO A 24 -18.49 29.26 31.02
C PRO A 24 -18.35 29.81 29.58
N ALA A 25 -18.40 28.86 28.63
CA ALA A 25 -18.47 28.99 27.17
C ALA A 25 -17.13 28.93 26.39
N ALA A 26 -17.13 27.97 25.47
CA ALA A 26 -16.20 27.60 24.38
C ALA A 26 -15.45 28.78 23.69
N PRO A 27 -14.35 28.55 22.93
CA PRO A 27 -14.02 27.31 22.22
C PRO A 27 -12.57 26.82 22.30
N ALA A 28 -12.44 25.51 22.01
CA ALA A 28 -11.28 24.87 21.41
C ALA A 28 -9.93 25.12 22.09
N ALA A 29 -9.79 24.53 23.29
CA ALA A 29 -8.49 24.11 23.76
C ALA A 29 -7.83 23.26 22.67
N ALA A 30 -6.61 23.64 22.33
CA ALA A 30 -5.71 22.94 21.44
C ALA A 30 -5.77 21.45 21.73
N THR A 31 -6.38 20.70 20.81
CA THR A 31 -6.07 19.30 20.63
C THR A 31 -4.57 19.27 20.38
N CYS A 32 -3.80 18.86 21.38
CA CYS A 32 -2.58 18.10 21.16
C CYS A 32 -3.02 16.91 20.30
N ALA A 33 -3.11 17.12 18.99
CA ALA A 33 -3.19 16.05 18.04
C ALA A 33 -1.82 15.39 18.19
N SER A 34 -1.79 14.34 19.00
CA SER A 34 -0.97 13.18 18.69
C SER A 34 -1.06 13.00 17.18
N GLY A 35 -0.09 13.53 16.45
CA GLY A 35 0.02 13.28 15.02
C GLY A 35 -0.02 11.76 14.87
N PRO A 36 -0.86 11.20 13.99
CA PRO A 36 -0.92 9.76 13.86
C PRO A 36 0.50 9.28 13.54
N ALA A 37 1.06 8.50 14.47
CA ALA A 37 2.32 7.83 14.27
C ALA A 37 2.25 7.06 12.94
N PRO A 38 3.20 7.20 12.02
CA PRO A 38 3.25 6.37 10.84
C PRO A 38 3.84 5.02 11.26
N SER A 39 3.06 4.08 11.82
CA SER A 39 3.51 2.70 12.08
C SER A 39 2.37 1.77 12.49
N ALA A 40 1.55 1.36 11.54
CA ALA A 40 0.82 0.09 11.46
C ALA A 40 0.01 0.16 10.17
N GLY A 41 0.05 -0.87 9.33
CA GLY A 41 -0.63 -0.89 8.04
C GLY A 41 -2.05 -0.33 8.15
N SER A 42 -2.33 0.77 7.44
CA SER A 42 -3.63 1.41 7.51
C SER A 42 -4.71 0.37 7.23
N PRO A 43 -5.76 0.22 8.06
CA PRO A 43 -6.84 -0.75 7.84
C PRO A 43 -7.60 -0.51 6.52
N GLN A 44 -7.35 0.63 5.88
CA GLN A 44 -7.84 0.97 4.55
C GLN A 44 -7.17 0.18 3.42
N ARG A 45 -5.93 -0.30 3.61
CA ARG A 45 -5.18 -1.07 2.61
C ARG A 45 -5.78 -2.47 2.39
N PRO A 46 -6.05 -3.31 3.41
CA PRO A 46 -6.71 -4.59 3.18
C PRO A 46 -8.10 -4.42 2.55
N ALA A 47 -8.88 -3.42 2.97
CA ALA A 47 -10.17 -3.12 2.36
C ALA A 47 -10.06 -2.75 0.87
N ALA A 48 -9.09 -1.91 0.50
CA ALA A 48 -8.84 -1.54 -0.90
C ALA A 48 -8.36 -2.74 -1.74
N VAL A 49 -7.53 -3.60 -1.17
CA VAL A 49 -7.06 -4.84 -1.83
C VAL A 49 -8.22 -5.82 -2.03
N THR A 50 -9.09 -5.98 -1.02
CA THR A 50 -10.30 -6.80 -1.13
C THR A 50 -11.26 -6.26 -2.19
N ASP A 51 -11.50 -4.95 -2.21
CA ASP A 51 -12.39 -4.31 -3.19
C ASP A 51 -11.87 -4.49 -4.62
N ALA A 52 -10.57 -4.19 -4.83
CA ALA A 52 -9.91 -4.40 -6.11
C ALA A 52 -9.95 -5.89 -6.54
N ALA A 53 -9.73 -6.83 -5.61
CA ALA A 53 -9.80 -8.25 -5.90
C ALA A 53 -11.22 -8.69 -6.30
N LYS A 54 -12.26 -8.17 -5.63
CA LYS A 54 -13.66 -8.41 -6.00
C LYS A 54 -13.98 -7.81 -7.37
N ALA A 55 -13.50 -6.61 -7.66
CA ALA A 55 -13.64 -5.98 -8.97
C ALA A 55 -12.96 -6.82 -10.05
N PHE A 56 -11.74 -7.31 -9.81
CA PHE A 56 -11.04 -8.22 -10.72
C PHE A 56 -11.85 -9.50 -10.96
N LEU A 57 -12.30 -10.18 -9.91
CA LEU A 57 -13.15 -11.37 -10.06
C LEU A 57 -14.44 -11.07 -10.83
N GLY A 58 -15.03 -9.90 -10.64
CA GLY A 58 -16.20 -9.44 -11.39
C GLY A 58 -15.95 -9.21 -12.88
N THR A 59 -14.70 -9.05 -13.30
CA THR A 59 -14.32 -8.98 -14.73
C THR A 59 -14.02 -10.35 -15.35
N LEU A 60 -13.87 -11.40 -14.54
CA LEU A 60 -13.56 -12.75 -14.99
C LEU A 60 -14.84 -13.54 -15.25
N ASP A 61 -14.82 -14.36 -16.30
CA ASP A 61 -15.86 -15.35 -16.56
C ASP A 61 -15.75 -16.54 -15.59
N THR A 62 -16.80 -17.37 -15.51
CA THR A 62 -16.89 -18.51 -14.59
C THR A 62 -15.70 -19.47 -14.71
N ASP A 63 -15.26 -19.80 -15.93
CA ASP A 63 -14.09 -20.64 -16.17
C ASP A 63 -12.78 -20.01 -15.68
N GLN A 64 -12.65 -18.70 -15.86
CA GLN A 64 -11.47 -17.97 -15.39
C GLN A 64 -11.45 -17.87 -13.87
N GLN A 65 -12.59 -17.64 -13.23
CA GLN A 65 -12.70 -17.65 -11.76
C GLN A 65 -12.31 -19.02 -11.19
N ALA A 66 -12.75 -20.11 -11.82
CA ALA A 66 -12.34 -21.46 -11.44
C ALA A 66 -10.82 -21.68 -11.62
N ALA A 67 -10.24 -21.13 -12.68
CA ALA A 67 -8.80 -21.19 -12.94
C ALA A 67 -7.96 -20.24 -12.06
N ALA A 68 -8.56 -19.20 -11.45
CA ALA A 68 -7.85 -18.24 -10.61
C ALA A 68 -7.15 -18.90 -9.42
N GLY A 69 -7.70 -20.00 -8.88
CA GLY A 69 -7.06 -20.82 -7.86
C GLY A 69 -5.83 -21.61 -8.35
N GLY A 70 -5.82 -21.99 -9.64
CA GLY A 70 -4.70 -22.68 -10.29
C GLY A 70 -3.61 -21.73 -10.80
N GLY A 71 -3.96 -20.46 -11.05
CA GLY A 71 -3.10 -19.43 -11.62
C GLY A 71 -3.49 -19.10 -13.05
N LEU A 72 -3.97 -17.88 -13.26
CA LEU A 72 -4.36 -17.32 -14.56
C LEU A 72 -3.16 -16.61 -15.19
N ARG A 73 -2.85 -16.94 -16.45
CA ARG A 73 -1.83 -16.21 -17.21
C ARG A 73 -2.36 -14.87 -17.67
N LEU A 74 -1.59 -13.80 -17.48
CA LEU A 74 -1.98 -12.44 -17.87
C LEU A 74 -2.11 -12.29 -19.40
N GLU A 75 -1.39 -13.09 -20.19
CA GLU A 75 -1.55 -13.15 -21.65
C GLU A 75 -2.94 -13.63 -22.08
N SER A 76 -3.58 -14.50 -21.30
CA SER A 76 -4.90 -15.06 -21.59
C SER A 76 -6.04 -14.15 -21.10
N LEU A 77 -5.73 -13.12 -20.32
CA LEU A 77 -6.68 -12.14 -19.83
C LEU A 77 -6.85 -11.00 -20.85
N SER A 78 -8.08 -10.51 -20.98
CA SER A 78 -8.38 -9.30 -21.75
C SER A 78 -7.69 -8.07 -21.16
N ASN A 79 -7.51 -6.99 -21.94
CA ASN A 79 -6.89 -5.75 -21.45
C ASN A 79 -7.57 -5.19 -20.18
N VAL A 80 -8.91 -5.26 -20.12
CA VAL A 80 -9.68 -4.82 -18.95
C VAL A 80 -9.40 -5.70 -17.72
N GLN A 81 -9.38 -7.02 -17.90
CA GLN A 81 -9.08 -7.99 -16.84
C GLN A 81 -7.63 -7.83 -16.33
N ARG A 82 -6.68 -7.60 -17.24
CA ARG A 82 -5.28 -7.35 -16.91
C ARG A 82 -5.10 -6.05 -16.11
N ALA A 83 -5.78 -4.98 -16.52
CA ALA A 83 -5.77 -3.72 -15.78
C ALA A 83 -6.37 -3.89 -14.38
N ALA A 84 -7.45 -4.67 -14.24
CA ALA A 84 -8.04 -4.98 -12.94
C ALA A 84 -7.09 -5.81 -12.07
N ALA A 85 -6.39 -6.80 -12.63
CA ALA A 85 -5.36 -7.57 -11.91
C ALA A 85 -4.21 -6.69 -11.38
N LEU A 86 -3.72 -5.77 -12.22
CA LEU A 86 -2.72 -4.77 -11.81
C LEU A 86 -3.28 -3.78 -10.78
N GLY A 87 -4.58 -3.49 -10.82
CA GLY A 87 -5.29 -2.71 -9.82
C GLY A 87 -5.24 -3.35 -8.44
N VAL A 88 -5.35 -4.68 -8.34
CA VAL A 88 -5.20 -5.41 -7.06
C VAL A 88 -3.79 -5.23 -6.49
N LEU A 89 -2.77 -5.36 -7.33
CA LEU A 89 -1.37 -5.12 -6.95
C LEU A 89 -1.17 -3.68 -6.48
N LYS A 90 -1.66 -2.70 -7.24
CA LYS A 90 -1.55 -1.27 -6.87
C LYS A 90 -2.30 -0.94 -5.58
N ALA A 91 -3.42 -1.60 -5.28
CA ALA A 91 -4.14 -1.40 -4.02
C ALA A 91 -3.36 -1.93 -2.81
N GLY A 92 -2.55 -2.98 -3.01
CA GLY A 92 -1.77 -3.63 -1.94
C GLY A 92 -0.35 -3.12 -1.78
N LEU A 93 0.21 -2.53 -2.84
CA LEU A 93 1.56 -2.02 -2.90
C LEU A 93 1.59 -0.50 -2.80
N SER A 94 2.72 0.06 -2.37
CA SER A 94 3.00 1.49 -2.54
C SER A 94 3.31 1.79 -4.01
N ASP A 95 3.14 3.03 -4.46
CA ASP A 95 3.48 3.43 -5.85
C ASP A 95 4.90 3.03 -6.24
N GLU A 96 5.87 3.16 -5.32
CA GLU A 96 7.26 2.78 -5.55
C GLU A 96 7.43 1.27 -5.80
N SER A 97 6.82 0.42 -4.97
CA SER A 97 6.85 -1.03 -5.13
C SER A 97 6.07 -1.48 -6.38
N TYR A 98 4.99 -0.77 -6.72
CA TYR A 98 4.26 -1.02 -7.96
C TYR A 98 5.11 -0.69 -9.19
N GLN A 99 5.86 0.42 -9.18
CA GLN A 99 6.81 0.76 -10.24
C GLN A 99 7.92 -0.29 -10.36
N GLN A 100 8.45 -0.82 -9.24
CA GLN A 100 9.43 -1.91 -9.26
C GLN A 100 8.87 -3.18 -9.90
N VAL A 101 7.60 -3.53 -9.64
CA VAL A 101 6.95 -4.67 -10.30
C VAL A 101 6.80 -4.41 -11.80
N LEU A 102 6.43 -3.19 -12.21
CA LEU A 102 6.33 -2.82 -13.63
C LEU A 102 7.69 -2.87 -14.34
N ASP A 103 8.75 -2.41 -13.68
CA ASP A 103 10.12 -2.47 -14.21
C ASP A 103 10.59 -3.94 -14.35
N ALA A 104 10.34 -4.76 -13.33
CA ALA A 104 10.68 -6.19 -13.34
C ALA A 104 9.87 -7.02 -14.34
N THR A 105 8.60 -6.64 -14.57
CA THR A 105 7.74 -7.30 -15.58
C THR A 105 8.08 -6.84 -17.00
N GLY A 106 8.49 -5.58 -17.17
CA GLY A 106 8.86 -4.99 -18.44
C GLY A 106 7.76 -5.18 -19.50
N THR A 107 8.18 -5.52 -20.72
CA THR A 107 7.25 -5.84 -21.83
C THR A 107 6.69 -7.27 -21.75
N ALA A 108 7.15 -8.09 -20.80
CA ALA A 108 6.83 -9.51 -20.71
C ALA A 108 5.64 -9.81 -19.76
N LEU A 109 4.77 -8.84 -19.49
CA LEU A 109 3.57 -9.00 -18.64
C LEU A 109 2.73 -10.24 -18.98
N GLY A 110 2.72 -10.67 -20.25
CA GLY A 110 2.00 -11.87 -20.67
C GLY A 110 2.51 -13.18 -20.04
N ALA A 111 3.82 -13.27 -19.75
CA ALA A 111 4.44 -14.46 -19.16
C ALA A 111 4.21 -14.59 -17.64
N TYR A 112 3.61 -13.58 -17.03
CA TYR A 112 3.25 -13.58 -15.62
C TYR A 112 1.87 -14.21 -15.42
N ARG A 113 1.68 -14.80 -14.25
CA ARG A 113 0.41 -15.36 -13.80
C ARG A 113 0.00 -14.76 -12.47
N ILE A 114 -1.31 -14.64 -12.29
CA ILE A 114 -1.94 -14.26 -11.03
C ILE A 114 -2.74 -15.44 -10.49
N ARG A 115 -2.53 -15.77 -9.22
CA ARG A 115 -3.27 -16.81 -8.50
C ARG A 115 -3.94 -16.18 -7.30
N LEU A 116 -5.25 -16.39 -7.16
CA LEU A 116 -5.97 -16.07 -5.93
C LEU A 116 -6.19 -17.36 -5.15
N SER A 117 -5.71 -17.39 -3.91
CA SER A 117 -5.93 -18.52 -3.00
C SER A 117 -6.85 -18.07 -1.86
N GLY A 118 -7.99 -18.72 -1.75
CA GLY A 118 -9.06 -18.34 -0.81
C GLY A 118 -10.09 -17.38 -1.41
N THR A 119 -11.02 -16.92 -0.58
CA THR A 119 -12.08 -15.99 -0.98
C THR A 119 -11.71 -14.58 -0.56
N PRO A 120 -11.69 -13.58 -1.47
CA PRO A 120 -11.39 -12.21 -1.10
C PRO A 120 -12.52 -11.63 -0.24
N ALA A 121 -12.29 -11.65 1.06
CA ALA A 121 -13.19 -11.16 2.08
C ALA A 121 -12.44 -10.24 3.05
N ALA A 122 -13.20 -9.40 3.76
CA ALA A 122 -12.66 -8.57 4.83
C ALA A 122 -12.30 -9.41 6.09
N ALA A 123 -12.77 -10.65 6.14
CA ALA A 123 -12.53 -11.58 7.23
C ALA A 123 -12.01 -12.92 6.68
N GLY A 124 -11.00 -13.47 7.34
CA GLY A 124 -10.34 -14.72 6.95
C GLY A 124 -9.10 -14.51 6.06
N PRO A 125 -8.13 -15.43 6.12
CA PRO A 125 -6.90 -15.31 5.34
C PRO A 125 -7.17 -15.68 3.88
N TRP A 126 -6.73 -14.80 2.98
CA TRP A 126 -6.66 -15.07 1.55
C TRP A 126 -5.39 -14.45 0.99
N SER A 127 -4.90 -14.97 -0.13
CA SER A 127 -3.68 -14.46 -0.74
C SER A 127 -3.76 -14.33 -2.25
N VAL A 128 -3.00 -13.40 -2.78
CA VAL A 128 -2.78 -13.16 -4.19
C VAL A 128 -1.32 -13.40 -4.47
N ARG A 129 -1.02 -14.40 -5.28
CA ARG A 129 0.34 -14.63 -5.77
C ARG A 129 0.44 -14.14 -7.20
N PHE A 130 1.40 -13.27 -7.45
CA PHE A 130 1.80 -12.84 -8.77
C PHE A 130 3.17 -13.43 -9.06
N ASP A 131 3.30 -14.30 -10.05
CA ASP A 131 4.59 -14.92 -10.35
C ASP A 131 4.82 -15.05 -11.85
N GLY A 132 6.09 -14.99 -12.25
CA GLY A 132 6.48 -15.07 -13.66
C GLY A 132 7.92 -15.55 -13.82
N PRO A 133 8.60 -15.20 -14.91
CA PRO A 133 9.99 -15.64 -15.15
C PRO A 133 11.05 -14.86 -14.36
N GLY A 134 10.76 -13.65 -13.88
CA GLY A 134 11.74 -12.78 -13.21
C GLY A 134 11.36 -12.31 -11.80
N LEU A 135 10.09 -12.44 -11.41
CA LEU A 135 9.60 -12.05 -10.08
C LEU A 135 8.49 -13.00 -9.61
N ALA A 136 8.50 -13.34 -8.32
CA ALA A 136 7.30 -13.78 -7.63
C ALA A 136 7.01 -12.87 -6.43
N LEU A 137 5.74 -12.56 -6.22
CA LEU A 137 5.24 -11.72 -5.17
C LEU A 137 4.02 -12.42 -4.56
N ASP A 138 4.03 -12.62 -3.26
CA ASP A 138 2.90 -13.14 -2.51
C ASP A 138 2.31 -12.02 -1.65
N LEU A 139 1.03 -11.74 -1.84
CA LEU A 139 0.26 -10.77 -1.08
C LEU A 139 -0.73 -11.54 -0.23
N THR A 140 -0.49 -11.62 1.08
CA THR A 140 -1.42 -12.27 2.02
C THR A 140 -2.20 -11.21 2.77
N VAL A 141 -3.53 -11.30 2.72
CA VAL A 141 -4.45 -10.45 3.46
C VAL A 141 -5.06 -11.29 4.58
N ALA A 142 -4.88 -10.85 5.82
CA ALA A 142 -5.42 -11.51 7.00
C ALA A 142 -5.96 -10.45 7.97
N ASP A 143 -7.27 -10.50 8.21
CA ASP A 143 -7.96 -9.55 9.09
C ASP A 143 -7.68 -8.09 8.67
N ALA A 144 -7.18 -7.24 9.56
CA ALA A 144 -6.80 -5.86 9.27
C ALA A 144 -5.37 -5.68 8.71
N ALA A 145 -4.67 -6.76 8.33
CA ALA A 145 -3.28 -6.70 7.87
C ALA A 145 -3.11 -7.18 6.42
N VAL A 146 -2.19 -6.52 5.71
CA VAL A 146 -1.66 -6.96 4.41
C VAL A 146 -0.17 -7.21 4.57
N SER A 147 0.27 -8.43 4.29
CA SER A 147 1.67 -8.82 4.25
C SER A 147 2.07 -9.06 2.80
N VAL A 148 3.15 -8.42 2.37
CA VAL A 148 3.75 -8.61 1.05
C VAL A 148 5.06 -9.34 1.24
N SER A 149 5.19 -10.50 0.61
CA SER A 149 6.42 -11.29 0.61
C SER A 149 6.94 -11.43 -0.82
N PRO A 150 8.06 -10.79 -1.18
CA PRO A 150 8.75 -11.11 -2.41
C PRO A 150 9.28 -12.55 -2.30
N ALA A 151 8.94 -13.38 -3.26
CA ALA A 151 9.55 -14.69 -3.44
C ALA A 151 10.57 -14.57 -4.58
N ALA A 152 11.85 -14.78 -4.27
CA ALA A 152 12.84 -14.97 -5.31
C ALA A 152 12.47 -16.24 -6.10
N LEU A 153 12.50 -16.15 -7.43
CA LEU A 153 12.34 -17.31 -8.32
C LEU A 153 13.65 -18.07 -8.54
N ASP A 154 14.77 -17.51 -8.07
CA ASP A 154 16.00 -18.25 -7.96
C ASP A 154 15.77 -19.36 -6.93
N GLY A 155 15.89 -20.62 -7.33
CA GLY A 155 15.70 -21.79 -6.46
C GLY A 155 16.63 -21.85 -5.25
N SER A 156 17.41 -20.80 -4.97
CA SER A 156 18.20 -20.59 -3.77
C SER A 156 17.42 -19.68 -2.82
N GLY A 157 16.46 -20.25 -2.08
CA GLY A 157 15.82 -19.57 -0.96
C GLY A 157 16.86 -19.13 0.08
N THR A 158 17.44 -17.95 -0.13
CA THR A 158 18.30 -17.27 0.83
C THR A 158 17.59 -15.96 1.11
N ALA A 159 16.87 -15.92 2.22
CA ALA A 159 16.40 -14.68 2.80
C ALA A 159 17.61 -13.72 2.92
N PRO A 160 17.44 -12.40 2.66
CA PRO A 160 18.48 -11.46 3.07
C PRO A 160 18.63 -11.57 4.57
N ALA A 161 19.77 -12.08 5.03
CA ALA A 161 20.17 -11.95 6.41
C ALA A 161 20.20 -10.45 6.72
N CYS A 162 19.28 -9.96 7.55
CA CYS A 162 19.45 -8.70 8.23
C CYS A 162 20.71 -8.82 9.10
N GLY A 163 21.85 -8.39 8.57
CA GLY A 163 23.08 -8.20 9.33
C GLY A 163 22.90 -7.00 10.24
N GLY A 164 23.03 -7.24 11.55
CA GLY A 164 23.04 -6.23 12.61
C GLY A 164 24.37 -5.53 12.79
#